data_AF-A0A2V5LZH8-F1
#
_entry.id   AF-A0A2V5LZH8-F1
#
_cell.length_a   1.000
_cell.length_b   1.000
_cell.length_c   1.000
_cell.angle_alpha   90.00
_cell.angle_beta   90.00
_cell.angle_gamma   90.00
#
_symmetry.space_group_name_H-M   'P 1'
#
loop_
_entity.id
_entity.type
_entity.pdbx_description
1 polymer ?
#
loop_
_entity_poly.entity_id
_entity_poly.type
_entity_poly.pdbx_seq_one_letter_code
_entity_poly.pdbx_strand_id
1 'polypeptide(L)'
;MPVAKQISSDPALEAHVFWYKYRKELAILLVILVIAIFGVAAYRFYRDRRETTAATLFSGAETTSQYEEVISRYGDTAAAASAYLMLADELRKQSKYAEANATLVKFLEKFPKHALASTARMAIAGNLETMGKQDEALATYQQIASSNAASFNAPSALIAQAHILQDKNRIDDARRICETIMTRYRDSYAAMEAGRLLRTFLKSAKTATPPTVGPSNVPGSASATTPPTINVLPAAPRLPNSPSIAPIKSSPAPTAKP
;
A
#
# COMPACT_ATOMS: atom_id res chain seq x y z
N MET A 1 -62.52 21.15 39.10
CA MET A 1 -61.17 20.71 38.67
C MET A 1 -60.27 21.93 38.64
N PRO A 2 -59.20 22.03 39.45
CA PRO A 2 -58.30 23.17 39.35
C PRO A 2 -57.41 22.95 38.13
N VAL A 3 -57.50 23.85 37.17
CA VAL A 3 -56.60 23.93 36.02
C VAL A 3 -55.21 24.24 36.56
N ALA A 4 -54.29 23.28 36.48
CA ALA A 4 -52.90 23.48 36.85
C ALA A 4 -52.33 24.61 35.97
N LYS A 5 -52.00 25.73 36.60
CA LYS A 5 -51.42 26.91 35.97
C LYS A 5 -50.08 26.50 35.36
N GLN A 6 -50.03 26.34 34.04
CA GLN A 6 -48.77 26.09 33.35
C GLN A 6 -47.83 27.25 33.68
N ILE A 7 -46.73 26.94 34.37
CA ILE A 7 -45.65 27.87 34.62
C ILE A 7 -45.02 28.10 33.25
N SER A 8 -45.38 29.21 32.60
CA SER A 8 -44.69 29.66 31.40
C SER A 8 -43.27 30.03 31.82
N SER A 9 -42.32 29.13 31.61
CA SER A 9 -40.90 29.45 31.62
C SER A 9 -40.67 30.56 30.62
N ASP A 10 -40.43 31.79 31.10
CA ASP A 10 -40.09 32.91 30.23
C ASP A 10 -38.64 32.68 29.74
N PRO A 11 -38.43 32.35 28.46
CA PRO A 11 -37.11 32.06 27.92
C PRO A 11 -36.17 33.27 28.04
N ALA A 12 -36.70 34.49 28.11
CA ALA A 12 -35.90 35.70 28.30
C ALA A 12 -35.32 35.81 29.73
N LEU A 13 -36.09 35.34 30.73
CA LEU A 13 -35.67 35.32 32.12
C LEU A 13 -34.64 34.20 32.38
N GLU A 14 -34.88 33.01 31.81
CA GLU A 14 -33.93 31.90 31.88
C GLU A 14 -32.60 32.23 31.20
N ALA A 15 -32.63 32.93 30.05
CA ALA A 15 -31.43 33.43 29.38
C ALA A 15 -30.66 34.47 30.22
N HIS A 16 -31.34 35.37 30.93
CA HIS A 16 -30.71 36.35 31.81
C HIS A 16 -29.98 35.70 32.99
N VAL A 17 -30.62 34.73 33.65
CA VAL A 17 -30.03 33.99 34.77
C VAL A 17 -28.86 33.13 34.31
N PHE A 18 -28.98 32.46 33.16
CA PHE A 18 -27.90 31.71 32.54
C PHE A 18 -26.67 32.59 32.23
N TRP A 19 -26.90 33.75 31.60
CA TRP A 19 -25.82 34.67 31.27
C TRP A 19 -25.07 35.14 32.51
N TYR A 20 -25.77 35.51 33.58
CA TYR A 20 -25.13 35.97 34.82
C TYR A 20 -24.35 34.86 35.54
N LYS A 21 -24.90 33.63 35.55
CA LYS A 21 -24.28 32.46 36.19
C LYS A 21 -23.03 32.00 35.43
N TYR A 22 -23.08 31.97 34.10
CA TYR A 22 -22.02 31.39 33.26
C TYR A 22 -21.12 32.41 32.56
N ARG A 23 -21.30 33.74 32.75
CA ARG A 23 -20.48 34.77 32.08
C ARG A 23 -18.97 34.57 32.19
N LYS A 24 -18.47 34.10 33.35
CA LYS A 24 -17.03 33.88 33.56
C LYS A 24 -16.53 32.64 32.82
N GLU A 25 -17.30 31.55 32.83
CA GLU A 25 -16.96 30.33 32.09
C GLU A 25 -17.03 30.55 30.58
N LEU A 26 -18.05 31.27 30.10
CA LEU A 26 -18.18 31.67 28.69
C LEU A 26 -17.03 32.60 28.26
N ALA A 27 -16.62 33.54 29.12
CA ALA A 27 -15.46 34.39 28.83
C ALA A 27 -14.15 33.58 28.73
N ILE A 28 -13.94 32.60 29.62
CA ILE A 28 -12.76 31.71 29.56
C ILE A 28 -12.80 30.87 28.28
N LEU A 29 -13.95 30.27 27.94
CA LEU A 29 -14.10 29.50 26.70
C LEU A 29 -13.88 30.36 25.46
N LEU A 30 -14.35 31.61 25.44
CA LEU A 30 -14.13 32.54 24.34
C LEU A 30 -12.65 32.90 24.20
N VAL A 31 -11.94 33.14 25.31
CA VAL A 31 -10.49 33.41 25.28
C VAL A 31 -9.72 32.19 24.75
N ILE A 32 -10.05 30.98 25.21
CA ILE A 32 -9.44 29.74 24.70
C ILE A 32 -9.72 29.58 23.21
N LEU A 33 -10.94 29.87 22.77
CA LEU A 33 -11.32 29.83 21.34
C LEU A 33 -10.50 30.82 20.52
N VAL A 34 -10.32 32.06 20.99
CA VAL A 34 -9.51 33.08 20.30
C VAL A 34 -8.04 32.65 20.22
N ILE A 35 -7.47 32.11 21.30
CA ILE A 35 -6.10 31.58 21.31
C ILE A 35 -5.96 30.41 20.33
N ALA A 36 -6.93 29.50 20.29
CA ALA A 36 -6.94 28.37 19.35
C ALA A 36 -7.01 28.86 17.89
N ILE A 37 -7.88 29.82 17.59
CA ILE A 37 -7.99 30.43 16.25
C ILE A 37 -6.68 31.11 15.86
N PHE A 38 -6.09 31.91 16.76
CA PHE A 38 -4.83 32.59 16.50
C PHE A 38 -3.68 31.60 16.30
N GLY A 39 -3.61 30.53 17.12
CA GLY A 39 -2.64 29.45 16.98
C GLY A 39 -2.77 28.72 15.64
N VAL A 40 -4.00 28.41 15.21
CA VAL A 40 -4.27 27.81 13.90
C VAL A 40 -3.90 28.77 12.77
N ALA A 41 -4.27 30.05 12.86
CA ALA A 41 -3.93 31.05 11.85
C ALA A 41 -2.41 31.23 11.72
N ALA A 42 -1.71 31.35 12.84
CA ALA A 42 -0.25 31.43 12.88
C ALA A 42 0.40 30.15 12.31
N TYR A 43 -0.12 28.97 12.67
CA TYR A 43 0.36 27.70 12.13
C TYR A 43 0.15 27.60 10.62
N ARG A 44 -1.04 27.97 10.11
CA ARG A 44 -1.31 27.98 8.66
C ARG A 44 -0.43 28.98 7.94
N PHE A 45 -0.26 30.18 8.48
CA PHE A 45 0.60 31.21 7.90
C PHE A 45 2.08 30.78 7.87
N TYR A 46 2.56 30.18 8.95
CA TYR A 46 3.91 29.61 9.01
C TYR A 46 4.09 28.48 8.00
N ARG A 47 3.11 27.57 7.91
CA ARG A 47 3.12 26.45 6.96
C ARG A 47 3.09 26.94 5.50
N ASP A 48 2.22 27.88 5.16
CA ASP A 48 2.09 28.39 3.79
C ASP A 48 3.37 29.10 3.32
N ARG A 49 3.99 29.93 4.18
CA ARG A 49 5.30 30.53 3.88
C ARG A 49 6.40 29.49 3.70
N ARG A 50 6.35 28.41 4.48
CA ARG A 50 7.34 27.34 4.41
C ARG A 50 7.19 26.55 3.11
N GLU A 51 5.96 26.27 2.67
CA GLU A 51 5.68 25.60 1.39
C GLU A 51 6.18 26.45 0.19
N THR A 52 5.94 27.77 0.17
CA THR A 52 6.40 28.62 -0.94
C THR A 52 7.93 28.71 -1.01
N THR A 53 8.59 28.90 0.13
CA THR A 53 10.06 28.95 0.19
C THR A 53 10.68 27.62 -0.22
N ALA A 54 10.08 26.50 0.21
CA ALA A 54 10.51 25.17 -0.18
C ALA A 54 10.35 24.95 -1.70
N ALA A 55 9.24 25.39 -2.28
CA ALA A 55 9.00 25.28 -3.72
C ALA A 55 10.01 26.11 -4.54
N THR A 56 10.34 27.32 -4.10
CA THR A 56 11.36 28.14 -4.77
C THR A 56 12.75 27.50 -4.69
N LEU A 57 13.12 26.96 -3.52
CA LEU A 57 14.41 26.30 -3.35
C LEU A 57 14.49 25.02 -4.20
N PHE A 58 13.42 24.25 -4.24
CA PHE A 58 13.32 23.06 -5.09
C PHE A 58 13.40 23.39 -6.58
N SER A 59 12.75 24.47 -7.03
CA SER A 59 12.75 24.85 -8.45
C SER A 59 14.14 25.20 -9.01
N GLY A 60 15.06 25.65 -8.16
CA GLY A 60 16.45 25.93 -8.52
C GLY A 60 17.41 24.79 -8.21
N ALA A 61 16.92 23.65 -7.71
CA ALA A 61 17.74 22.50 -7.36
C ALA A 61 17.94 21.61 -8.59
N GLU A 62 19.20 21.31 -8.91
CA GLU A 62 19.60 20.41 -10.00
C GLU A 62 20.57 19.32 -9.54
N THR A 63 21.19 19.49 -8.37
CA THR A 63 22.21 18.60 -7.83
C THR A 63 21.70 17.84 -6.60
N THR A 64 22.33 16.69 -6.29
CA THR A 64 22.02 15.90 -5.09
C THR A 64 22.06 16.75 -3.81
N SER A 65 23.11 17.56 -3.64
CA SER A 65 23.27 18.42 -2.46
C SER A 65 22.15 19.45 -2.30
N GLN A 66 21.64 20.00 -3.40
CA GLN A 66 20.54 20.96 -3.34
C GLN A 66 19.21 20.28 -2.99
N TYR A 67 18.96 19.07 -3.51
CA TYR A 67 17.78 18.30 -3.11
C TYR A 67 17.86 17.87 -1.64
N GLU A 68 19.03 17.46 -1.15
CA GLU A 68 19.28 17.17 0.26
C GLU A 68 19.01 18.39 1.15
N GLU A 69 19.40 19.58 0.70
CA GLU A 69 19.11 20.83 1.42
C GLU A 69 17.60 21.09 1.53
N VAL A 70 16.85 20.92 0.44
CA VAL A 70 15.38 21.04 0.45
C VAL A 70 14.77 20.04 1.44
N ILE A 71 15.21 18.78 1.40
CA ILE A 71 14.72 17.72 2.28
C ILE A 71 15.03 18.03 3.75
N SER A 72 16.25 18.49 4.04
CA SER A 72 16.71 18.80 5.39
C SER A 72 15.94 19.98 6.00
N ARG A 73 15.78 21.07 5.25
CA ARG A 73 15.11 22.28 5.73
C ARG A 73 13.58 22.20 5.70
N TYR A 74 13.02 21.47 4.74
CA TYR A 74 11.59 21.49 4.41
C TYR A 74 10.96 20.11 4.28
N GLY A 75 11.47 19.10 4.99
CA GLY A 75 11.13 17.67 4.82
C GLY A 75 9.66 17.25 4.98
N ASP A 76 8.76 18.13 5.40
CA ASP A 76 7.31 17.91 5.54
C ASP A 76 6.46 18.65 4.48
N THR A 77 7.10 19.34 3.55
CA THR A 77 6.47 20.09 2.45
C THR A 77 6.27 19.25 1.20
N ALA A 78 5.39 19.69 0.30
CA ALA A 78 5.21 19.06 -1.00
C ALA A 78 6.48 19.15 -1.88
N ALA A 79 7.25 20.24 -1.74
CA ALA A 79 8.52 20.40 -2.42
C ALA A 79 9.56 19.36 -1.97
N ALA A 80 9.62 19.03 -0.68
CA ALA A 80 10.49 17.97 -0.19
C ALA A 80 10.08 16.58 -0.70
N ALA A 81 8.77 16.31 -0.81
CA ALA A 81 8.28 15.07 -1.44
C ALA A 81 8.83 14.90 -2.88
N SER A 82 8.80 15.97 -3.68
CA SER A 82 9.42 15.98 -5.02
C SER A 82 10.95 15.86 -4.95
N ALA A 83 11.60 16.56 -4.03
CA ALA A 83 13.05 16.52 -3.84
C ALA A 83 13.56 15.12 -3.52
N TYR A 84 12.84 14.33 -2.71
CA TYR A 84 13.19 12.93 -2.46
C TYR A 84 13.24 12.10 -3.75
N LEU A 85 12.28 12.26 -4.66
CA LEU A 85 12.27 11.51 -5.91
C LEU A 85 13.38 11.97 -6.85
N MET A 86 13.61 13.28 -6.96
CA MET A 86 14.67 13.82 -7.80
C MET A 86 16.05 13.42 -7.29
N LEU A 87 16.27 13.46 -5.97
CA LEU A 87 17.50 12.97 -5.35
C LEU A 87 17.71 11.48 -5.65
N ALA A 88 16.68 10.65 -5.48
CA ALA A 88 16.78 9.23 -5.78
C ALA A 88 17.06 8.96 -7.26
N ASP A 89 16.46 9.72 -8.18
CA ASP A 89 16.72 9.60 -9.61
C ASP A 89 18.17 10.00 -9.95
N GLU A 90 18.69 11.07 -9.34
CA GLU A 90 20.06 11.50 -9.55
C GLU A 90 21.07 10.48 -8.99
N LEU A 91 20.83 9.95 -7.80
CA LEU A 91 21.61 8.84 -7.24
C LEU A 91 21.57 7.60 -8.15
N ARG A 92 20.40 7.29 -8.72
CA ARG A 92 20.24 6.19 -9.67
C ARG A 92 21.05 6.40 -10.95
N LYS A 93 21.06 7.62 -11.52
CA LYS A 93 21.91 7.96 -12.68
C LYS A 93 23.40 7.76 -12.39
N GLN A 94 23.81 7.99 -11.14
CA GLN A 94 25.16 7.72 -10.64
C GLN A 94 25.39 6.23 -10.29
N SER A 95 24.46 5.33 -10.63
CA SER A 95 24.49 3.89 -10.27
C SER A 95 24.50 3.61 -8.76
N LYS A 96 24.17 4.60 -7.92
CA LYS A 96 24.06 4.46 -6.46
C LYS A 96 22.68 3.94 -6.06
N TYR A 97 22.32 2.77 -6.55
CA TYR A 97 20.98 2.18 -6.37
C TYR A 97 20.58 1.98 -4.91
N ALA A 98 21.54 1.61 -4.04
CA ALA A 98 21.27 1.41 -2.62
C ALA A 98 20.92 2.74 -1.91
N GLU A 99 21.65 3.81 -2.20
CA GLU A 99 21.39 5.14 -1.66
C GLU A 99 20.09 5.73 -2.21
N ALA A 100 19.81 5.50 -3.50
CA ALA A 100 18.55 5.87 -4.13
C ALA A 100 17.37 5.16 -3.43
N ASN A 101 17.48 3.85 -3.17
CA ASN A 101 16.46 3.08 -2.46
C ASN A 101 16.26 3.59 -1.02
N ALA A 102 17.33 3.86 -0.29
CA ALA A 102 17.25 4.42 1.06
C ALA A 102 16.52 5.78 1.06
N THR A 103 16.77 6.61 0.05
CA THR A 103 16.10 7.91 -0.14
C THR A 103 14.60 7.73 -0.39
N LEU A 104 14.21 6.78 -1.25
CA LEU A 104 12.82 6.48 -1.56
C LEU A 104 12.07 5.85 -0.37
N VAL A 105 12.75 5.03 0.44
CA VAL A 105 12.17 4.48 1.68
C VAL A 105 11.84 5.60 2.66
N LYS A 106 12.78 6.54 2.90
CA LYS A 106 12.52 7.73 3.73
C LYS A 106 11.32 8.54 3.23
N PHE A 107 11.20 8.70 1.92
CA PHE A 107 10.03 9.33 1.32
C PHE A 107 8.72 8.60 1.64
N LEU A 108 8.69 7.26 1.53
CA LEU A 108 7.51 6.47 1.84
C LEU A 108 7.14 6.50 3.32
N GLU A 109 8.13 6.60 4.21
CA GLU A 109 7.91 6.77 5.66
C GLU A 109 7.34 8.16 5.98
N LYS A 110 7.86 9.20 5.35
CA LYS A 110 7.45 10.59 5.59
C LYS A 110 6.12 10.93 4.92
N PHE A 111 5.86 10.36 3.75
CA PHE A 111 4.74 10.67 2.88
C PHE A 111 3.96 9.40 2.45
N PRO A 112 3.45 8.58 3.39
CA PRO A 112 2.87 7.27 3.08
C PRO A 112 1.62 7.31 2.20
N LYS A 113 0.88 8.43 2.22
CA LYS A 113 -0.36 8.65 1.45
C LYS A 113 -0.16 9.55 0.24
N HIS A 114 1.09 9.87 -0.13
CA HIS A 114 1.36 10.76 -1.26
C HIS A 114 1.02 10.11 -2.60
N ALA A 115 0.58 10.92 -3.56
CA ALA A 115 0.22 10.44 -4.90
C ALA A 115 1.37 9.68 -5.59
N LEU A 116 2.61 10.08 -5.30
CA LEU A 116 3.82 9.46 -5.85
C LEU A 116 4.35 8.26 -5.05
N ALA A 117 3.67 7.83 -3.98
CA ALA A 117 4.10 6.68 -3.18
C ALA A 117 4.21 5.40 -4.02
N SER A 118 3.29 5.18 -4.96
CA SER A 118 3.41 4.03 -5.85
C SER A 118 4.56 4.17 -6.85
N THR A 119 4.90 5.39 -7.27
CA THR A 119 6.04 5.65 -8.17
C THR A 119 7.37 5.40 -7.47
N ALA A 120 7.49 5.83 -6.21
CA ALA A 120 8.67 5.54 -5.40
C ALA A 120 8.89 4.03 -5.22
N ARG A 121 7.82 3.27 -4.92
CA ARG A 121 7.92 1.80 -4.83
C ARG A 121 8.34 1.18 -6.15
N MET A 122 7.81 1.67 -7.29
CA MET A 122 8.20 1.19 -8.62
C MET A 122 9.69 1.45 -8.89
N ALA A 123 10.20 2.62 -8.53
CA ALA A 123 11.61 2.96 -8.66
C ALA A 123 12.50 2.08 -7.76
N ILE A 124 12.08 1.79 -6.52
CA ILE A 124 12.78 0.83 -5.65
C ILE A 124 12.88 -0.54 -6.31
N ALA A 125 11.78 -1.05 -6.86
CA ALA A 125 11.75 -2.35 -7.51
C ALA A 125 12.67 -2.41 -8.74
N GLY A 126 12.65 -1.40 -9.61
CA GLY A 126 13.54 -1.35 -10.78
C GLY A 126 15.02 -1.23 -10.40
N ASN A 127 15.33 -0.47 -9.34
CA ASN A 127 16.68 -0.41 -8.79
C ASN A 127 17.13 -1.78 -8.25
N LEU A 128 16.25 -2.52 -7.55
CA LEU A 128 16.54 -3.87 -7.07
C LEU A 128 16.79 -4.86 -8.21
N GLU A 129 16.02 -4.78 -9.30
CA GLU A 129 16.28 -5.58 -10.51
C GLU A 129 17.66 -5.28 -11.10
N THR A 130 18.03 -4.00 -11.15
CA THR A 130 19.33 -3.59 -11.70
C THR A 130 20.49 -4.06 -10.81
N MET A 131 20.24 -4.18 -9.50
CA MET A 131 21.18 -4.78 -8.55
C MET A 131 21.19 -6.32 -8.58
N GLY A 132 20.41 -6.97 -9.44
CA GLY A 132 20.29 -8.44 -9.48
C GLY A 132 19.49 -9.04 -8.32
N LYS A 133 18.88 -8.22 -7.47
CA LYS A 133 18.09 -8.63 -6.29
C LYS A 133 16.66 -8.99 -6.70
N GLN A 134 16.53 -9.99 -7.58
CA GLN A 134 15.25 -10.35 -8.19
C GLN A 134 14.16 -10.78 -7.19
N ASP A 135 14.52 -11.42 -6.07
CA ASP A 135 13.55 -11.79 -5.02
C ASP A 135 12.98 -10.56 -4.30
N GLU A 136 13.85 -9.61 -3.93
CA GLU A 136 13.43 -8.35 -3.29
C GLU A 136 12.60 -7.49 -4.26
N ALA A 137 12.99 -7.45 -5.53
CA ALA A 137 12.23 -6.77 -6.58
C ALA A 137 10.84 -7.37 -6.75
N LEU A 138 10.74 -8.71 -6.83
CA LEU A 138 9.47 -9.42 -6.94
C LEU A 138 8.54 -9.10 -5.78
N ALA A 139 9.05 -9.14 -4.54
CA ALA A 139 8.27 -8.80 -3.35
C ALA A 139 7.77 -7.34 -3.40
N THR A 140 8.61 -6.41 -3.86
CA THR A 140 8.25 -4.99 -4.00
C THR A 140 7.15 -4.81 -5.05
N TYR A 141 7.24 -5.49 -6.20
CA TYR A 141 6.19 -5.45 -7.22
C TYR A 141 4.87 -6.04 -6.75
N GLN A 142 4.90 -7.13 -5.98
CA GLN A 142 3.71 -7.72 -5.37
C GLN A 142 3.02 -6.74 -4.42
N GLN A 143 3.79 -5.98 -3.63
CA GLN A 143 3.24 -4.92 -2.78
C GLN A 143 2.56 -3.82 -3.60
N ILE A 144 3.14 -3.41 -4.74
CA ILE A 144 2.53 -2.40 -5.63
C ILE A 144 1.20 -2.92 -6.18
N ALA A 145 1.18 -4.16 -6.69
CA ALA A 145 -0.02 -4.78 -7.23
C ALA A 145 -1.13 -5.01 -6.17
N SER A 146 -0.74 -5.25 -4.92
CA SER A 146 -1.69 -5.51 -3.80
C SER A 146 -2.21 -4.24 -3.15
N SER A 147 -1.41 -3.17 -3.11
CA SER A 147 -1.68 -1.96 -2.31
C SER A 147 -2.72 -1.03 -2.91
N ASN A 148 -3.05 -1.14 -4.20
CA ASN A 148 -4.24 -0.54 -4.80
C ASN A 148 -4.41 -1.01 -6.24
N ALA A 149 -5.50 -1.73 -6.54
CA ALA A 149 -5.84 -2.11 -7.92
C ALA A 149 -6.01 -0.88 -8.85
N ALA A 150 -6.30 0.29 -8.29
CA ALA A 150 -6.39 1.58 -8.99
C ALA A 150 -5.07 2.35 -9.09
N SER A 151 -3.96 1.84 -8.53
CA SER A 151 -2.66 2.48 -8.68
C SER A 151 -2.23 2.41 -10.14
N PHE A 152 -1.87 3.55 -10.72
CA PHE A 152 -1.40 3.67 -12.10
C PHE A 152 -0.24 2.71 -12.43
N ASN A 153 0.60 2.37 -11.43
CA ASN A 153 1.75 1.49 -11.62
C ASN A 153 1.44 0.00 -11.44
N ALA A 154 0.24 -0.38 -10.98
CA ALA A 154 -0.10 -1.78 -10.74
C ALA A 154 0.00 -2.68 -12.00
N PRO A 155 -0.47 -2.27 -13.20
CA PRO A 155 -0.30 -3.07 -14.40
C PRO A 155 1.16 -3.30 -14.77
N SER A 156 1.99 -2.26 -14.69
CA SER A 156 3.43 -2.34 -14.97
C SER A 156 4.16 -3.23 -13.97
N ALA A 157 3.81 -3.15 -12.69
CA ALA A 157 4.36 -4.02 -11.65
C ALA A 157 3.99 -5.49 -11.85
N LEU A 158 2.79 -5.79 -12.36
CA LEU A 158 2.38 -7.16 -12.69
C LEU A 158 3.15 -7.70 -13.91
N ILE A 159 3.41 -6.88 -14.93
CA ILE A 159 4.27 -7.27 -16.06
C ILE A 159 5.68 -7.61 -15.58
N ALA A 160 6.28 -6.75 -14.75
CA ALA A 160 7.60 -7.02 -14.18
C ALA A 160 7.63 -8.32 -13.35
N GLN A 161 6.59 -8.59 -12.57
CA GLN A 161 6.45 -9.88 -11.86
C GLN A 161 6.42 -11.07 -12.82
N ALA A 162 5.66 -10.98 -13.92
CA ALA A 162 5.57 -12.07 -14.90
C ALA A 162 6.94 -12.35 -15.54
N HIS A 163 7.71 -11.31 -15.86
CA HIS A 163 9.08 -11.46 -16.37
C HIS A 163 10.02 -12.11 -15.35
N ILE A 164 10.06 -11.63 -14.11
CA ILE A 164 10.91 -12.23 -13.06
C ILE A 164 10.53 -13.69 -12.81
N LEU A 165 9.24 -14.03 -12.81
CA LEU A 165 8.77 -15.40 -12.65
C LEU A 165 9.14 -16.28 -13.84
N GLN A 166 9.07 -15.74 -15.05
CA GLN A 166 9.54 -16.42 -16.25
C GLN A 166 11.04 -16.75 -16.16
N ASP A 167 11.87 -15.78 -15.78
CA ASP A 167 13.32 -15.96 -15.65
C ASP A 167 13.68 -17.00 -14.58
N LYS A 168 12.84 -17.12 -13.55
CA LYS A 168 12.93 -18.16 -12.50
C LYS A 168 12.31 -19.50 -12.90
N ASN A 169 11.91 -19.68 -14.17
CA ASN A 169 11.24 -20.87 -14.68
C ASN A 169 9.91 -21.21 -13.98
N ARG A 170 9.28 -20.24 -13.30
CA ARG A 170 7.96 -20.38 -12.65
C ARG A 170 6.84 -19.99 -13.61
N ILE A 171 6.74 -20.73 -14.71
CA ILE A 171 5.88 -20.40 -15.85
C ILE A 171 4.39 -20.40 -15.48
N ASP A 172 3.94 -21.29 -14.61
CA ASP A 172 2.54 -21.35 -14.17
C ASP A 172 2.13 -20.12 -13.36
N ASP A 173 3.03 -19.61 -12.51
CA ASP A 173 2.78 -18.38 -11.76
C ASP A 173 2.79 -17.16 -12.68
N ALA A 174 3.74 -17.10 -13.63
CA ALA A 174 3.79 -16.03 -14.63
C ALA A 174 2.52 -15.98 -15.49
N ARG A 175 1.97 -17.16 -15.85
CA ARG A 175 0.69 -17.28 -16.56
C ARG A 175 -0.47 -16.69 -15.76
N ARG A 176 -0.61 -17.06 -14.48
CA ARG A 176 -1.68 -16.53 -13.60
C ARG A 176 -1.62 -15.01 -13.47
N ILE A 177 -0.42 -14.44 -13.40
CA ILE A 177 -0.23 -12.99 -13.39
C ILE A 177 -0.70 -12.38 -14.70
N CYS A 178 -0.33 -12.95 -15.86
CA CYS A 178 -0.79 -12.47 -17.16
C CYS A 178 -2.32 -12.53 -17.31
N GLU A 179 -2.95 -13.61 -16.86
CA GLU A 179 -4.42 -13.75 -16.83
C GLU A 179 -5.07 -12.68 -15.93
N THR A 180 -4.46 -12.37 -14.79
CA THR A 180 -4.90 -11.28 -13.91
C THR A 180 -4.82 -9.92 -14.62
N ILE A 181 -3.77 -9.67 -15.39
CA ILE A 181 -3.62 -8.43 -16.16
C ILE A 181 -4.72 -8.33 -17.22
N MET A 182 -4.94 -9.40 -18.00
CA MET A 182 -5.94 -9.41 -19.07
C MET A 182 -7.38 -9.27 -18.55
N THR A 183 -7.66 -9.73 -17.33
CA THR A 183 -8.99 -9.62 -16.70
C THR A 183 -9.21 -8.26 -16.03
N ARG A 184 -8.24 -7.76 -15.25
CA ARG A 184 -8.38 -6.52 -14.46
C ARG A 184 -8.00 -5.25 -15.23
N TYR A 185 -7.11 -5.35 -16.21
CA TYR A 185 -6.54 -4.22 -16.95
C TYR A 185 -6.70 -4.39 -18.47
N ARG A 186 -7.86 -4.90 -18.90
CA ARG A 186 -8.18 -5.28 -20.30
C ARG A 186 -7.78 -4.25 -21.38
N ASP A 187 -7.97 -2.96 -21.11
CA ASP A 187 -7.75 -1.88 -22.08
C ASP A 187 -6.39 -1.18 -21.88
N SER A 188 -5.46 -1.82 -21.18
CA SER A 188 -4.12 -1.29 -20.93
C SER A 188 -3.08 -1.89 -21.87
N TYR A 189 -1.99 -1.14 -22.08
CA TYR A 189 -0.79 -1.67 -22.74
C TYR A 189 -0.28 -2.96 -22.07
N ALA A 190 -0.41 -3.06 -20.73
CA ALA A 190 -0.04 -4.26 -19.99
C ALA A 190 -0.85 -5.49 -20.42
N ALA A 191 -2.14 -5.37 -20.76
CA ALA A 191 -2.91 -6.52 -21.25
C ALA A 191 -2.43 -7.02 -22.63
N MET A 192 -2.00 -6.10 -23.51
CA MET A 192 -1.38 -6.48 -24.78
C MET A 192 -0.08 -7.25 -24.56
N GLU A 193 0.77 -6.76 -23.66
CA GLU A 193 2.05 -7.38 -23.34
C GLU A 193 1.87 -8.72 -22.63
N ALA A 194 0.93 -8.82 -21.70
CA ALA A 194 0.55 -10.08 -21.06
C ALA A 194 0.09 -11.13 -22.08
N GLY A 195 -0.69 -10.73 -23.09
CA GLY A 195 -1.07 -11.61 -24.18
C GLY A 195 0.12 -12.10 -25.02
N ARG A 196 1.14 -11.25 -25.22
CA ARG A 196 2.39 -11.63 -25.88
C ARG A 196 3.17 -12.66 -25.06
N LEU A 197 3.30 -12.44 -23.74
CA LEU A 197 3.98 -13.35 -22.82
C LEU A 197 3.30 -14.73 -22.75
N LEU A 198 1.97 -14.77 -22.71
CA LEU A 198 1.23 -16.03 -22.73
C LEU A 198 1.52 -16.85 -23.99
N ARG A 199 1.62 -16.21 -25.16
CA ARG A 199 1.99 -16.92 -26.41
C ARG A 199 3.41 -17.47 -26.34
N THR A 200 4.37 -16.74 -25.76
CA THR A 200 5.74 -17.26 -25.60
C THR A 200 5.78 -18.46 -24.65
N PHE A 201 5.00 -18.43 -23.57
CA PHE A 201 4.87 -19.57 -22.65
C PHE A 201 4.28 -20.81 -23.33
N LEU A 202 3.23 -20.63 -24.14
CA LEU A 202 2.62 -21.74 -24.89
C LEU A 202 3.57 -22.33 -25.94
N LYS A 203 4.35 -21.49 -26.62
CA LYS A 203 5.36 -21.96 -27.58
C LYS A 203 6.46 -22.77 -26.87
N SER A 204 6.97 -22.26 -25.76
CA SER A 204 7.97 -22.94 -24.93
C SER A 204 7.45 -24.30 -24.42
N ALA A 205 6.21 -24.36 -23.94
CA ALA A 205 5.56 -25.59 -23.50
C ALA A 205 5.39 -26.63 -24.62
N LYS A 206 5.10 -26.20 -25.86
CA LYS A 206 4.98 -27.11 -27.01
C LYS A 206 6.34 -27.65 -27.49
N THR A 207 7.42 -26.89 -27.31
CA THR A 207 8.79 -27.35 -27.58
C THR A 207 9.37 -28.25 -26.49
N ALA A 208 8.83 -28.18 -25.27
CA ALA A 208 9.11 -29.13 -24.21
C ALA A 208 8.24 -30.39 -24.42
N THR A 209 8.59 -31.20 -25.42
CA THR A 209 8.06 -32.57 -25.57
C THR A 209 8.23 -33.31 -24.24
N PRO A 210 7.25 -34.12 -23.77
CA PRO A 210 7.45 -34.99 -22.61
C PRO A 210 8.72 -35.82 -22.81
N PRO A 211 9.44 -36.21 -21.75
CA PRO A 211 10.48 -37.22 -21.91
C PRO A 211 9.85 -38.41 -22.60
N THR A 212 10.36 -38.73 -23.79
CA THR A 212 9.98 -39.89 -24.58
C THR A 212 10.11 -41.10 -23.67
N VAL A 213 8.99 -41.59 -23.15
CA VAL A 213 8.91 -42.96 -22.68
C VAL A 213 9.07 -43.79 -23.94
N GLY A 214 10.29 -44.30 -24.15
CA GLY A 214 10.59 -45.17 -25.28
C GLY A 214 9.63 -46.37 -25.30
N PRO A 215 9.29 -46.91 -26.47
CA PRO A 215 8.44 -48.08 -26.55
C PRO A 215 9.21 -49.28 -25.99
N SER A 216 9.00 -49.61 -24.73
CA SER A 216 9.40 -50.90 -24.17
C SER A 216 8.52 -51.98 -24.79
N ASN A 217 8.99 -52.53 -25.90
CA ASN A 217 8.55 -53.82 -26.42
C ASN A 217 8.82 -54.88 -25.36
N VAL A 218 7.76 -55.49 -24.83
CA VAL A 218 7.83 -56.79 -24.14
C VAL A 218 6.68 -57.64 -24.67
N PRO A 219 6.94 -58.75 -25.37
CA PRO A 219 5.89 -59.66 -25.79
C PRO A 219 5.55 -60.67 -24.68
N GLY A 220 4.26 -60.81 -24.40
CA GLY A 220 3.65 -62.02 -23.81
C GLY A 220 3.50 -62.04 -22.30
N SER A 221 2.26 -62.02 -21.79
CA SER A 221 1.51 -63.26 -21.52
C SER A 221 0.10 -62.92 -21.00
N ALA A 222 -0.79 -63.88 -21.17
CA ALA A 222 -2.23 -63.75 -21.15
C ALA A 222 -2.90 -63.69 -19.75
N SER A 223 -4.17 -63.28 -19.79
CA SER A 223 -5.28 -63.66 -18.91
C SER A 223 -5.38 -63.00 -17.53
N ALA A 224 -6.42 -62.20 -17.29
CA ALA A 224 -7.75 -62.71 -16.90
C ALA A 224 -8.71 -61.57 -16.52
N THR A 225 -9.98 -61.84 -16.81
CA THR A 225 -11.23 -61.10 -16.69
C THR A 225 -11.61 -60.69 -15.25
N THR A 226 -12.09 -59.46 -15.02
CA THR A 226 -13.26 -59.13 -14.14
C THR A 226 -13.84 -57.74 -14.44
N PRO A 227 -15.17 -57.54 -14.52
CA PRO A 227 -15.85 -56.24 -14.66
C PRO A 227 -16.03 -55.48 -13.32
N PRO A 228 -16.54 -54.21 -13.35
CA PRO A 228 -16.24 -53.19 -12.35
C PRO A 228 -17.21 -53.17 -11.17
N THR A 229 -16.71 -52.80 -9.98
CA THR A 229 -17.56 -52.33 -8.87
C THR A 229 -17.40 -50.82 -8.74
N ILE A 230 -18.45 -50.11 -9.14
CA ILE A 230 -18.69 -48.70 -8.79
C ILE A 230 -18.85 -48.65 -7.27
N ASN A 231 -18.06 -47.84 -6.57
CA ASN A 231 -18.46 -47.33 -5.27
C ASN A 231 -18.16 -45.84 -5.13
N VAL A 232 -19.27 -45.15 -4.93
CA VAL A 232 -19.49 -43.71 -4.81
C VAL A 232 -18.85 -43.17 -3.53
N LEU A 233 -18.18 -42.03 -3.65
CA LEU A 233 -17.81 -41.17 -2.51
C LEU A 233 -19.10 -40.66 -1.83
N PRO A 234 -19.13 -40.56 -0.50
CA PRO A 234 -19.39 -39.21 0.00
C PRO A 234 -18.58 -38.83 1.25
N ALA A 235 -18.15 -37.57 1.22
CA ALA A 235 -18.08 -36.62 2.33
C ALA A 235 -17.22 -36.94 3.57
N ALA A 236 -16.26 -36.05 3.81
CA ALA A 236 -15.63 -35.79 5.10
C ALA A 236 -16.68 -35.57 6.22
N PRO A 237 -16.31 -35.75 7.51
CA PRO A 237 -15.88 -34.56 8.25
C PRO A 237 -14.93 -34.77 9.46
N ARG A 238 -14.32 -33.63 9.86
CA ARG A 238 -13.86 -33.20 11.19
C ARG A 238 -12.43 -33.56 11.67
N LEU A 239 -11.67 -32.47 11.80
CA LEU A 239 -10.45 -32.28 12.59
C LEU A 239 -10.71 -32.49 14.10
N PRO A 240 -9.77 -33.05 14.87
CA PRO A 240 -9.78 -32.96 16.33
C PRO A 240 -9.05 -31.72 16.84
N ASN A 241 -9.79 -30.89 17.58
CA ASN A 241 -9.42 -30.20 18.81
C ASN A 241 -8.17 -29.28 18.84
N SER A 242 -8.43 -27.97 18.76
CA SER A 242 -7.63 -26.95 19.45
C SER A 242 -8.05 -26.87 20.93
N PRO A 243 -7.12 -26.79 21.89
CA PRO A 243 -7.47 -26.46 23.27
C PRO A 243 -7.83 -24.98 23.41
N SER A 244 -9.03 -24.78 23.92
CA SER A 244 -9.57 -23.55 24.48
C SER A 244 -8.69 -23.03 25.63
N ILE A 245 -8.29 -21.76 25.59
CA ILE A 245 -7.90 -21.01 26.79
C ILE A 245 -8.96 -19.94 26.99
N ALA A 246 -9.69 -20.10 28.09
CA ALA A 246 -10.75 -19.23 28.56
C ALA A 246 -10.18 -17.88 29.10
N PRO A 247 -11.04 -16.85 29.23
CA PRO A 247 -10.63 -15.48 29.50
C PRO A 247 -10.61 -15.12 30.99
N ILE A 248 -10.26 -13.86 31.25
CA ILE A 248 -10.54 -12.99 32.42
C ILE A 248 -9.30 -12.70 33.30
N LYS A 249 -8.81 -11.46 33.24
CA LYS A 249 -8.97 -10.47 34.31
C LYS A 249 -8.49 -9.08 33.87
N SER A 250 -9.45 -8.16 33.82
CA SER A 250 -9.26 -6.71 33.81
C SER A 250 -8.91 -6.22 35.22
N SER A 251 -7.95 -5.31 35.32
CA SER A 251 -7.84 -4.33 36.42
C SER A 251 -6.85 -3.20 36.08
N PRO A 252 -6.98 -2.03 36.74
CA PRO A 252 -6.91 -0.72 36.10
C PRO A 252 -5.60 0.03 36.35
N ALA A 253 -5.42 1.16 35.67
CA ALA A 253 -4.44 2.21 35.97
C ALA A 253 -5.17 3.58 36.05
N PRO A 254 -4.58 4.67 36.58
CA PRO A 254 -3.40 4.80 37.45
C PRO A 254 -3.66 5.61 38.74
N THR A 255 -2.85 5.41 39.78
CA THR A 255 -2.78 6.28 40.97
C THR A 255 -1.75 7.40 40.76
N ALA A 256 -2.18 8.62 41.06
CA ALA A 256 -1.39 9.83 41.15
C ALA A 256 -0.78 10.04 42.55
N LYS A 257 0.22 10.95 42.59
CA LYS A 257 0.78 11.75 43.72
C LYS A 257 2.14 11.33 44.30
N PRO A 258 2.86 12.26 44.96
CA PRO A 258 2.59 13.69 45.17
C PRO A 258 3.50 14.65 44.40
#